data_AF-A0A5J4TFV0-F1
#
_entry.id   AF-A0A5J4TFV0-F1
#
_cell.length_a   1.000
_cell.length_b   1.000
_cell.length_c   1.000
_cell.angle_alpha   90.00
_cell.angle_beta   90.00
_cell.angle_gamma   90.00
#
_symmetry.space_group_name_H-M   'P 1'
#
loop_
_entity.id
_entity.type
_entity.pdbx_description
1 polymer ?
#
loop_
_entity_poly.entity_id
_entity_poly.type
_entity_poly.pdbx_seq_one_letter_code
_entity_poly.pdbx_strand_id
1 'polypeptide(L)'
;MIQIPKLLQSLVALFLYKIGIHIGQELDQMRLEIRCNSRWCLYWIQVWGDEQDQSELVNKRYRRMISISFSTAGGQGEEQDLDIYNGLKYIFSFLRELHEGRNNDWKPYFQPLPQLARRSEEQMEEEGAEEELDAQMNNNGLDDEIRNWANDA
;
A
#
# COMPACT_ATOMS: atom_id res chain seq x y z
N MET A 1 15.74 -17.18 -11.70
CA MET A 1 15.25 -16.90 -10.34
C MET A 1 15.46 -15.40 -10.09
N ILE A 2 14.41 -14.60 -10.24
CA ILE A 2 14.47 -13.15 -10.00
C ILE A 2 14.65 -12.95 -8.49
N GLN A 3 15.60 -12.10 -8.07
CA GLN A 3 15.81 -11.79 -6.66
C GLN A 3 14.79 -10.76 -6.19
N ILE A 4 13.52 -11.17 -6.16
CA ILE A 4 12.37 -10.36 -5.73
C ILE A 4 12.61 -9.73 -4.33
N PRO A 5 13.22 -10.41 -3.34
CA PRO A 5 13.48 -9.80 -2.03
C PRO A 5 14.34 -8.54 -2.07
N LYS A 6 15.37 -8.51 -2.94
CA LYS A 6 16.27 -7.34 -3.05
C LYS A 6 15.61 -6.19 -3.79
N LEU A 7 14.88 -6.51 -4.87
CA LEU A 7 14.11 -5.52 -5.62
C LEU A 7 13.04 -4.89 -4.73
N LEU A 8 12.24 -5.72 -4.03
CA LEU A 8 11.19 -5.25 -3.15
C LEU A 8 11.76 -4.40 -2.01
N GLN A 9 12.86 -4.84 -1.38
CA GLN A 9 13.54 -4.04 -0.36
C GLN A 9 14.02 -2.68 -0.88
N SER A 10 14.49 -2.64 -2.14
CA SER A 10 14.98 -1.40 -2.76
C SER A 10 13.82 -0.46 -3.09
N LEU A 11 12.73 -0.98 -3.65
CA LEU A 11 11.51 -0.23 -3.94
C LEU A 11 10.89 0.34 -2.66
N VAL A 12 10.85 -0.46 -1.60
CA VAL A 12 10.41 -0.03 -0.27
C VAL A 12 11.27 1.11 0.26
N ALA A 13 12.59 1.01 0.15
CA ALA A 13 13.50 2.07 0.62
C ALA A 13 13.33 3.37 -0.19
N LEU A 14 13.13 3.27 -1.51
CA LEU A 14 12.90 4.43 -2.38
C LEU A 14 11.55 5.09 -2.12
N PHE A 15 10.53 4.28 -1.87
CA PHE A 15 9.19 4.74 -1.54
C PHE A 15 9.15 5.57 -0.24
N LEU A 16 9.92 5.19 0.77
CA LEU A 16 10.01 5.92 2.04
C LEU A 16 11.09 7.02 2.03
N TYR A 17 11.75 7.27 0.89
CA TYR A 17 12.93 8.12 0.84
C TYR A 17 12.61 9.57 1.24
N LYS A 18 13.12 9.96 2.42
CA LYS A 18 13.05 11.32 2.98
C LYS A 18 11.63 11.92 2.95
N ILE A 19 10.64 11.09 3.28
CA ILE A 19 9.26 11.54 3.45
C ILE A 19 9.18 12.63 4.52
N GLY A 20 8.38 13.68 4.28
CA GLY A 20 8.20 14.81 5.21
C GLY A 20 9.41 15.75 5.40
N ILE A 21 10.47 15.61 4.60
CA ILE A 21 11.65 16.49 4.66
C ILE A 21 11.68 17.40 3.44
N HIS A 22 11.51 18.71 3.61
CA HIS A 22 11.70 19.71 2.55
C HIS A 22 13.16 20.13 2.45
N ILE A 23 13.73 19.99 1.25
CA ILE A 23 15.16 20.31 0.98
C ILE A 23 15.25 21.41 -0.09
N GLY A 24 14.28 21.47 -1.01
CA GLY A 24 14.17 22.52 -2.02
C GLY A 24 13.30 22.06 -3.19
N GLN A 25 12.62 22.99 -3.85
CA GLN A 25 11.53 22.68 -4.80
C GLN A 25 11.87 21.62 -5.86
N GLU A 26 13.02 21.72 -6.53
CA GLU A 26 13.44 20.76 -7.56
C GLU A 26 13.73 19.36 -7.00
N LEU A 27 14.41 19.30 -5.84
CA LEU A 27 14.70 18.04 -5.15
C LEU A 27 13.46 17.42 -4.51
N ASP A 28 12.51 18.24 -4.08
CA ASP A 28 11.22 17.80 -3.54
C ASP A 28 10.39 17.16 -4.67
N GLN A 29 10.35 17.79 -5.85
CA GLN A 29 9.66 17.27 -7.04
C GLN A 29 10.25 15.95 -7.54
N MET A 30 11.59 15.87 -7.68
CA MET A 30 12.25 14.63 -8.11
C MET A 30 12.02 13.48 -7.11
N ARG A 31 12.00 13.78 -5.81
CA ARG A 31 11.71 12.78 -4.77
C ARG A 31 10.27 12.32 -4.82
N LEU A 32 9.32 13.24 -5.02
CA LEU A 32 7.91 12.89 -5.20
C LEU A 32 7.76 11.91 -6.37
N GLU A 33 8.40 12.19 -7.51
CA GLU A 33 8.35 11.31 -8.67
C GLU A 33 8.93 9.91 -8.38
N ILE A 34 10.07 9.83 -7.68
CA ILE A 34 10.65 8.55 -7.24
C ILE A 34 9.68 7.77 -6.36
N ARG A 35 9.01 8.44 -5.40
CA ARG A 35 8.02 7.80 -4.52
C ARG A 35 6.80 7.33 -5.30
N CYS A 36 6.28 8.13 -6.22
CA CYS A 36 5.15 7.76 -7.08
C CYS A 36 5.49 6.55 -7.96
N ASN A 37 6.64 6.57 -8.63
CA ASN A 37 7.08 5.45 -9.47
C ASN A 37 7.31 4.17 -8.66
N SER A 38 7.92 4.29 -7.48
CA SER A 38 8.13 3.15 -6.58
C SER A 38 6.80 2.55 -6.11
N ARG A 39 5.80 3.39 -5.81
CA ARG A 39 4.43 2.95 -5.50
C ARG A 39 3.80 2.18 -6.64
N TRP A 40 3.88 2.68 -7.87
CA TRP A 40 3.36 1.98 -9.05
C TRP A 40 4.03 0.62 -9.22
N CYS A 41 5.35 0.53 -9.07
CA CYS A 41 6.06 -0.75 -9.11
C CYS A 41 5.57 -1.72 -8.04
N LEU A 42 5.39 -1.26 -6.80
CA LEU A 42 4.88 -2.08 -5.70
C LEU A 42 3.44 -2.55 -5.95
N TYR A 43 2.58 -1.67 -6.48
CA TYR A 43 1.22 -2.02 -6.89
C TYR A 43 1.23 -3.12 -7.97
N TRP A 44 2.10 -3.01 -8.98
CA TRP A 44 2.19 -4.04 -10.00
C TRP A 44 2.67 -5.38 -9.43
N ILE A 45 3.61 -5.38 -8.48
CA ILE A 45 4.03 -6.60 -7.77
C ILE A 45 2.87 -7.17 -6.96
N GLN A 46 2.09 -6.34 -6.27
CA GLN A 46 0.90 -6.79 -5.56
C GLN A 46 -0.07 -7.48 -6.54
N VAL A 47 -0.48 -6.82 -7.62
CA VAL A 47 -1.51 -7.30 -8.55
C VAL A 47 -1.09 -8.53 -9.36
N TRP A 48 0.17 -8.57 -9.80
CA TRP A 48 0.70 -9.60 -10.70
C TRP A 48 1.67 -10.55 -10.03
N GLY A 49 1.83 -10.44 -8.71
CA GLY A 49 2.64 -11.36 -7.93
C GLY A 49 1.88 -12.64 -7.60
N ASP A 50 2.61 -13.75 -7.56
CA ASP A 50 2.08 -15.02 -7.10
C ASP A 50 2.07 -15.12 -5.55
N GLU A 51 1.76 -16.30 -5.02
CA GLU A 51 1.75 -16.57 -3.57
C GLU A 51 3.07 -16.20 -2.87
N GLN A 52 4.22 -16.44 -3.52
CA GLN A 52 5.52 -16.14 -2.97
C GLN A 52 5.72 -14.62 -2.87
N ASP A 53 5.30 -13.89 -3.89
CA ASP A 53 5.35 -12.42 -3.91
C ASP A 53 4.46 -11.81 -2.83
N GLN A 54 3.23 -12.34 -2.65
CA GLN A 54 2.33 -11.88 -1.58
C GLN A 54 2.95 -12.12 -0.21
N SER A 55 3.58 -13.28 0.00
CA SER A 55 4.29 -13.61 1.25
C SER A 55 5.41 -12.63 1.55
N GLU A 56 6.20 -12.26 0.54
CA GLU A 56 7.29 -11.31 0.70
C GLU A 56 6.77 -9.89 1.00
N LEU A 57 5.65 -9.47 0.40
CA LEU A 57 4.99 -8.20 0.72
C LEU A 57 4.56 -8.12 2.19
N VAL A 58 3.94 -9.18 2.72
CA VAL A 58 3.56 -9.25 4.14
C VAL A 58 4.80 -9.23 5.05
N ASN A 59 5.84 -9.98 4.69
CA ASN A 59 7.08 -10.01 5.47
C ASN A 59 7.80 -8.66 5.50
N LYS A 60 7.67 -7.84 4.45
CA LYS A 60 8.21 -6.48 4.43
C LYS A 60 7.29 -5.45 5.10
N ARG A 61 6.13 -5.84 5.63
CA ARG A 61 5.10 -4.94 6.21
C ARG A 61 4.59 -3.92 5.19
N TYR A 62 4.39 -4.36 3.95
CA TYR A 62 3.96 -3.51 2.82
C TYR A 62 2.79 -2.60 3.17
N ARG A 63 1.77 -3.13 3.84
CA ARG A 63 0.54 -2.42 4.22
C ARG A 63 0.81 -1.20 5.12
N ARG A 64 1.67 -1.34 6.13
CA ARG A 64 2.11 -0.24 6.99
C ARG A 64 2.75 0.88 6.20
N MET A 65 3.62 0.51 5.28
CA MET A 65 4.40 1.47 4.52
C MET A 65 3.47 2.29 3.61
N ILE A 66 2.47 1.64 3.03
CA ILE A 66 1.41 2.32 2.28
C ILE A 66 0.59 3.24 3.20
N SER A 67 0.24 2.84 4.42
CA SER A 67 -0.41 3.72 5.40
C SER A 67 0.42 4.97 5.70
N ILE A 68 1.68 4.80 6.11
CA ILE A 68 2.59 5.88 6.49
C ILE A 68 2.78 6.90 5.36
N SER A 69 2.86 6.44 4.10
CA SER A 69 3.07 7.36 2.99
C SER A 69 1.94 8.36 2.83
N PHE A 70 0.71 7.90 3.06
CA PHE A 70 -0.47 8.76 2.95
C PHE A 70 -0.69 9.59 4.21
N SER A 71 -0.36 9.06 5.39
CA SER A 71 -0.44 9.79 6.67
C SER A 71 0.52 10.99 6.75
N THR A 72 1.71 10.88 6.15
CA THR A 72 2.76 11.91 6.24
C THR A 72 2.62 12.99 5.15
N ALA A 73 1.72 12.82 4.18
CA ALA A 73 1.50 13.76 3.08
C ALA A 73 0.58 14.94 3.43
N GLY A 74 0.12 15.06 4.68
CA GLY A 74 -0.74 16.15 5.18
C GLY A 74 -0.12 17.55 5.20
N GLY A 75 1.09 17.72 4.67
CA GLY A 75 1.67 19.02 4.34
C GLY A 75 1.15 19.50 2.98
N GLN A 76 0.58 20.70 2.95
CA GLN A 76 -0.03 21.35 1.80
C GLN A 76 0.76 21.12 0.48
N GLY A 77 0.37 20.11 -0.31
CA GLY A 77 0.73 20.01 -1.72
C GLY A 77 1.50 18.78 -2.23
N GLU A 78 1.78 17.72 -1.44
CA GLU A 78 2.57 16.59 -1.97
C GLU A 78 1.77 15.41 -2.54
N GLU A 79 0.54 15.13 -2.09
CA GLU A 79 -0.29 14.04 -2.66
C GLU A 79 -1.75 14.48 -2.80
N GLN A 80 -2.34 14.22 -3.98
CA GLN A 80 -3.74 14.55 -4.28
C GLN A 80 -4.66 13.55 -3.56
N ASP A 81 -5.88 13.96 -3.21
CA ASP A 81 -6.89 13.09 -2.60
C ASP A 81 -7.11 11.78 -3.37
N LEU A 82 -6.90 11.81 -4.70
CA LEU A 82 -6.97 10.65 -5.58
C LEU A 82 -5.84 9.63 -5.35
N ASP A 83 -4.63 10.07 -5.05
CA ASP A 83 -3.49 9.19 -4.78
C ASP A 83 -3.68 8.48 -3.44
N ILE A 84 -4.19 9.20 -2.44
CA ILE A 84 -4.60 8.66 -1.14
C ILE A 84 -5.68 7.60 -1.35
N TYR A 85 -6.75 7.96 -2.07
CA TYR A 85 -7.85 7.04 -2.38
C TYR A 85 -7.37 5.76 -3.09
N ASN A 86 -6.54 5.89 -4.13
CA ASN A 86 -6.00 4.73 -4.85
C ASN A 86 -5.15 3.85 -3.93
N GLY A 87 -4.36 4.48 -3.06
CA GLY A 87 -3.59 3.80 -2.02
C GLY A 87 -4.42 2.95 -1.07
N LEU A 88 -5.47 3.54 -0.50
CA LEU A 88 -6.44 2.86 0.36
C LEU A 88 -7.10 1.68 -0.37
N LYS A 89 -7.51 1.91 -1.62
CA LYS A 89 -8.09 0.87 -2.47
C LYS A 89 -7.14 -0.30 -2.72
N TYR A 90 -5.84 -0.03 -2.87
CA TYR A 90 -4.83 -1.08 -3.05
C TYR A 90 -4.63 -1.91 -1.78
N ILE A 91 -4.59 -1.25 -0.61
CA ILE A 91 -4.55 -1.93 0.69
C ILE A 91 -5.75 -2.86 0.86
N PHE A 92 -6.96 -2.35 0.60
CA PHE A 92 -8.18 -3.14 0.73
C PHE A 92 -8.18 -4.34 -0.22
N SER A 93 -7.83 -4.11 -1.49
CA SER A 93 -7.76 -5.17 -2.49
C SER A 93 -6.73 -6.25 -2.11
N PHE A 94 -5.58 -5.86 -1.56
CA PHE A 94 -4.56 -6.79 -1.08
C PHE A 94 -5.09 -7.70 0.02
N LEU A 95 -5.69 -7.13 1.06
CA LEU A 95 -6.27 -7.91 2.15
C LEU A 95 -7.35 -8.88 1.68
N ARG A 96 -8.28 -8.39 0.86
CA ARG A 96 -9.37 -9.22 0.32
C ARG A 96 -8.80 -10.40 -0.45
N GLU A 97 -7.81 -10.15 -1.30
CA GLU A 97 -7.14 -11.20 -2.06
C GLU A 97 -6.40 -12.19 -1.14
N LEU A 98 -5.83 -11.75 0.00
CA LEU A 98 -5.27 -12.68 1.00
C LEU A 98 -6.35 -13.55 1.67
N HIS A 99 -7.56 -13.03 1.92
CA HIS A 99 -8.66 -13.78 2.54
C HIS A 99 -9.38 -14.72 1.57
N GLU A 100 -9.59 -14.30 0.34
CA GLU A 100 -10.42 -15.00 -0.66
C GLU A 100 -9.58 -15.77 -1.70
N GLY A 101 -8.28 -15.51 -1.76
CA GLY A 101 -7.43 -15.96 -2.85
C GLY A 101 -7.67 -15.16 -4.14
N ARG A 102 -7.07 -15.61 -5.25
CA ARG A 102 -7.28 -15.05 -6.59
C ARG A 102 -7.72 -16.13 -7.55
N ASN A 103 -8.92 -15.99 -8.11
CA ASN A 103 -9.54 -16.93 -9.06
C ASN A 103 -9.88 -16.24 -10.41
N ASN A 104 -9.08 -15.27 -10.82
CA ASN A 104 -9.41 -14.45 -11.99
C ASN A 104 -8.48 -14.88 -13.13
N ASP A 105 -9.03 -15.14 -14.33
CA ASP A 105 -8.27 -15.61 -15.50
C ASP A 105 -7.10 -14.69 -15.91
N TRP A 106 -7.14 -13.43 -15.46
CA TRP A 106 -6.18 -12.39 -15.82
C TRP A 106 -5.08 -12.18 -14.78
N LYS A 107 -5.11 -12.80 -13.59
CA LYS A 107 -4.06 -12.62 -12.56
C LYS A 107 -3.44 -13.97 -12.19
N PRO A 108 -2.22 -14.00 -11.61
CA PRO A 108 -1.71 -15.24 -11.03
C PRO A 108 -2.67 -15.77 -9.98
N TYR A 109 -3.01 -17.04 -10.14
CA TYR A 109 -3.85 -17.76 -9.20
C TYR A 109 -3.11 -18.02 -7.89
N PHE A 110 -3.80 -17.87 -6.77
CA PHE A 110 -3.42 -18.48 -5.50
C PHE A 110 -4.65 -18.74 -4.63
N GLN A 111 -4.56 -19.75 -3.78
CA GLN A 111 -5.59 -20.09 -2.80
C GLN A 111 -5.63 -19.03 -1.68
N PRO A 112 -6.73 -18.89 -0.94
CA PRO A 112 -6.77 -18.11 0.31
C PRO A 112 -5.50 -18.31 1.17
N LEU A 113 -4.93 -17.20 1.63
CA LEU A 113 -3.73 -17.14 2.47
C LEU A 113 -4.07 -16.60 3.88
N PRO A 114 -4.94 -17.27 4.65
CA PRO A 114 -5.50 -16.75 5.89
C PRO A 114 -4.45 -16.42 6.97
N GLN A 115 -3.33 -17.15 6.98
CA GLN A 115 -2.21 -16.86 7.91
C GLN A 115 -1.52 -15.53 7.58
N LEU A 116 -1.42 -15.19 6.30
CA LEU A 116 -0.83 -13.93 5.84
C LEU A 116 -1.80 -12.77 6.03
N ALA A 117 -3.10 -13.01 5.80
CA ALA A 117 -4.16 -12.03 6.07
C ALA A 117 -4.15 -11.64 7.55
N ARG A 118 -4.23 -12.64 8.45
CA ARG A 118 -4.16 -12.43 9.90
C ARG A 118 -2.89 -11.70 10.32
N ARG A 119 -1.72 -12.10 9.82
CA ARG A 119 -0.45 -11.42 10.12
C ARG A 119 -0.48 -9.95 9.67
N SER A 120 -1.10 -9.66 8.53
CA SER A 120 -1.19 -8.30 7.98
C SER A 120 -2.16 -7.43 8.79
N GLU A 121 -3.18 -8.01 9.40
CA GLU A 121 -4.09 -7.34 10.33
C GLU A 121 -3.40 -7.08 11.67
N GLU A 122 -2.78 -8.10 12.26
CA GLU A 122 -2.02 -7.98 13.51
C GLU A 122 -0.91 -6.91 13.42
N GLN A 123 -0.19 -6.85 12.29
CA GLN A 123 0.82 -5.82 12.05
C GLN A 123 0.22 -4.41 12.00
N MET A 124 -0.98 -4.26 11.43
CA MET A 124 -1.61 -2.96 11.34
C MET A 124 -2.12 -2.44 12.67
N GLU A 125 -2.70 -3.34 13.48
CA GLU A 125 -3.11 -3.02 14.85
C GLU A 125 -1.89 -2.65 15.72
N GLU A 126 -0.81 -3.44 15.65
CA GLU A 126 0.43 -3.16 16.40
C GLU A 126 1.04 -1.78 16.04
N GLU A 127 0.88 -1.36 14.78
CA GLU A 127 1.53 -0.17 14.24
C GLU A 127 0.65 1.08 14.23
N GLY A 128 -0.61 0.97 14.68
CA GLY A 128 -1.56 2.08 14.67
C GLY A 128 -2.00 2.50 13.27
N ALA A 129 -1.80 1.62 12.28
CA ALA A 129 -2.08 1.95 10.88
C ALA A 129 -3.59 2.05 10.63
N GLU A 130 -4.42 1.31 11.37
CA GLU A 130 -5.88 1.36 11.22
C GLU A 130 -6.44 2.73 11.65
N GLU A 131 -5.95 3.27 12.77
CA GLU A 131 -6.29 4.60 13.28
C GLU A 131 -5.82 5.71 12.34
N GLU A 132 -4.64 5.55 11.74
CA GLU A 132 -4.15 6.48 10.72
C GLU A 132 -5.03 6.49 9.47
N LEU A 133 -5.44 5.32 8.98
CA LEU A 133 -6.32 5.22 7.80
C LEU A 133 -7.71 5.80 8.10
N ASP A 134 -8.29 5.51 9.26
CA ASP A 134 -9.58 6.05 9.68
C ASP A 134 -9.53 7.59 9.82
N ALA A 135 -8.45 8.12 10.41
CA ALA A 135 -8.26 9.57 10.49
C ALA A 135 -8.18 10.23 9.09
N GLN A 136 -7.51 9.59 8.12
CA GLN A 136 -7.41 10.11 6.75
C GLN A 136 -8.72 10.01 5.98
N MET A 137 -9.47 8.92 6.12
CA MET A 137 -10.79 8.75 5.49
C MET A 137 -11.78 9.81 5.95
N ASN A 138 -11.77 10.12 7.24
CA ASN A 138 -12.60 11.17 7.84
C ASN A 138 -12.18 12.59 7.43
N ASN A 139 -10.88 12.83 7.20
CA ASN A 139 -10.38 14.17 6.84
C ASN A 139 -10.66 14.55 5.38
N ASN A 140 -10.67 13.58 4.46
CA ASN A 140 -10.77 13.82 3.01
C ASN A 140 -12.15 13.53 2.40
N GLY A 141 -13.16 13.16 3.21
CA GLY A 141 -14.51 12.86 2.71
C GLY A 141 -14.60 11.64 1.80
N LEU A 142 -13.59 10.75 1.85
CA LEU A 142 -13.50 9.49 1.09
C LEU A 142 -14.34 8.35 1.72
N ASP A 143 -14.94 8.61 2.88
CA ASP A 143 -15.64 7.65 3.72
C ASP A 143 -16.79 6.94 2.99
N ASP A 144 -17.60 7.67 2.22
CA ASP A 144 -18.78 7.10 1.55
C ASP A 144 -18.40 6.09 0.45
N GLU A 145 -17.34 6.32 -0.34
CA GLU A 145 -16.96 5.41 -1.41
C GLU A 145 -16.32 4.12 -0.88
N ILE A 146 -15.45 4.21 0.13
CA ILE A 146 -14.73 3.05 0.65
C ILE A 146 -15.64 2.19 1.54
N ARG A 147 -16.53 2.81 2.33
CA ARG A 147 -17.52 2.08 3.15
C ARG A 147 -18.49 1.27 2.29
N ASN A 148 -18.87 1.78 1.11
CA ASN A 148 -19.70 1.03 0.17
C ASN A 148 -18.99 -0.25 -0.32
N TRP A 149 -17.67 -0.23 -0.48
CA TRP A 149 -16.90 -1.41 -0.89
C TRP A 149 -16.64 -2.39 0.26
N ALA A 150 -16.46 -1.88 1.48
CA ALA A 150 -16.29 -2.72 2.67
C ALA A 150 -17.55 -3.51 3.03
N ASN A 151 -18.73 -2.97 2.72
CA ASN A 151 -20.01 -3.65 2.93
C ASN A 151 -20.40 -4.60 1.77
N ASP A 152 -19.71 -4.53 0.63
CA ASP A 152 -19.93 -5.36 -0.56
C ASP A 152 -18.94 -6.55 -0.66
N ALA A 153 -18.11 -6.77 0.37
CA ALA A 153 -17.25 -7.94 0.53
C ALA A 153 -17.82 -8.87 1.61
#